data_AF-A0A8C8BLU1-F1
#
_entry.id   AF-A0A8C8BLU1-F1
#
_cell.length_a   1.000
_cell.length_b   1.000
_cell.length_c   1.000
_cell.angle_alpha   90.00
_cell.angle_beta   90.00
_cell.angle_gamma   90.00
#
_symmetry.space_group_name_H-M   'P 1'
#
loop_
_entity.id
_entity.type
_entity.pdbx_description
1 polymer ?
#
loop_
_entity_poly.entity_id
_entity_poly.type
_entity_poly.pdbx_seq_one_letter_code
_entity_poly.pdbx_strand_id
1 'polypeptide(L)'
;MVLELPKRWGKNSEFEGGKSTVNCSTIPIAERFFTSSTSLTLKHAAWYPCETVEPHIVLLTSDNTIRFYSLKVPQTPVKVIALSDTEEETLTIRKGRAYTASLGETAVAFDFGLLVPVPENVLGQRRSEEVLAYPLYILYENGETFLTYISLLQSTGSLDKLLGPLPMHPAAEDNYGYDACAVLCLPCVPNILVIATESGMLYHCVVLDGEEDDEQSEKSWDPRSDLTPSLYVFECVELELALKLASRDEEDPSETYFSCPIKLHKDPKCPSRYHCTHEAGVHSVGLTWINKLHKFLGSDEEDKDSLQELGAEQKCFVEHILCTKPLPSRQPAPIRGFWIVSDILGSTMICITNTYECITRPLLSTVHPASPPLLCTREDKDGAVSPLRILAESQHSFEKHIRNLNYCREERKSLREMAERLADKYEEAKEKQEDIMNSGDFSVLFQVQTESACPLETLCETG
;
A
#
# COMPACT_ATOMS: atom_id res chain seq x y z
N MET A 1 14.99 -6.38 -16.94
CA MET A 1 14.83 -7.72 -17.55
C MET A 1 13.83 -8.50 -16.72
N VAL A 2 13.05 -9.38 -17.33
CA VAL A 2 12.17 -10.34 -16.65
C VAL A 2 12.80 -11.72 -16.76
N LEU A 3 12.88 -12.45 -15.65
CA LEU A 3 13.39 -13.82 -15.59
C LEU A 3 12.21 -14.80 -15.55
N GLU A 4 12.16 -15.73 -16.49
CA GLU A 4 11.19 -16.83 -16.45
C GLU A 4 11.74 -17.95 -15.56
N LEU A 5 11.05 -18.24 -14.46
CA LEU A 5 11.43 -19.33 -13.58
C LEU A 5 11.13 -20.68 -14.26
N PRO A 6 12.07 -21.63 -14.23
CA PRO A 6 11.92 -22.91 -14.90
C PRO A 6 10.89 -23.79 -14.19
N LYS A 7 10.36 -24.79 -14.91
CA LYS A 7 9.37 -25.72 -14.36
C LYS A 7 9.98 -26.60 -13.28
N ARG A 8 9.23 -26.80 -12.20
CA ARG A 8 9.53 -27.78 -11.16
C ARG A 8 8.88 -29.12 -11.51
N TRP A 9 9.62 -30.22 -11.38
CA TRP A 9 9.11 -31.57 -11.59
C TRP A 9 10.01 -32.62 -10.91
N GLY A 10 9.62 -33.90 -10.95
CA GLY A 10 10.33 -34.98 -10.29
C GLY A 10 9.92 -35.18 -8.82
N LYS A 11 10.58 -36.13 -8.14
CA LYS A 11 10.17 -36.63 -6.81
C LYS A 11 10.22 -35.56 -5.71
N ASN A 12 11.08 -34.56 -5.86
CA ASN A 12 11.31 -33.50 -4.86
C ASN A 12 10.77 -32.12 -5.30
N SER A 13 10.04 -32.04 -6.43
CA SER A 13 9.61 -30.75 -7.02
C SER A 13 10.77 -29.76 -7.23
N GLU A 14 11.91 -30.29 -7.63
CA GLU A 14 13.11 -29.52 -7.93
C GLU A 14 13.02 -28.88 -9.33
N PHE A 15 13.69 -27.75 -9.51
CA PHE A 15 13.78 -27.10 -10.81
C PHE A 15 14.45 -28.03 -11.82
N GLU A 16 13.82 -28.19 -12.98
CA GLU A 16 14.24 -29.11 -14.03
C GLU A 16 14.54 -30.56 -13.57
N GLY A 17 13.89 -31.02 -12.49
CA GLY A 17 14.10 -32.37 -11.96
C GLY A 17 15.42 -32.56 -11.20
N GLY A 18 16.04 -31.47 -10.72
CA GLY A 18 17.22 -31.55 -9.85
C GLY A 18 18.57 -31.41 -10.55
N LYS A 19 18.59 -30.82 -11.75
CA LYS A 19 19.85 -30.60 -12.46
C LYS A 19 20.75 -29.63 -11.69
N SER A 20 22.06 -29.90 -11.71
CA SER A 20 23.07 -29.04 -11.09
C SER A 20 23.20 -27.66 -11.74
N THR A 21 22.78 -27.56 -13.00
CA THR A 21 22.71 -26.31 -13.76
C THR A 21 21.31 -26.17 -14.31
N VAL A 22 20.71 -25.00 -14.09
CA VAL A 22 19.37 -24.68 -14.50
C VAL A 22 19.45 -23.46 -15.40
N ASN A 23 18.98 -23.60 -16.64
CA ASN A 23 18.98 -22.49 -17.59
C ASN A 23 17.67 -21.74 -17.48
N CYS A 24 17.75 -20.43 -17.22
CA CYS A 24 16.56 -19.58 -17.14
C CYS A 24 16.47 -18.69 -18.38
N SER A 25 15.27 -18.56 -18.93
CA SER A 25 15.00 -17.61 -20.00
C SER A 25 14.91 -16.19 -19.43
N THR A 26 15.47 -15.21 -20.15
CA THR A 26 15.36 -13.80 -19.77
C THR A 26 14.76 -13.00 -20.93
N ILE A 27 13.87 -12.07 -20.59
CA ILE A 27 13.21 -11.19 -21.55
C ILE A 27 13.65 -9.75 -21.24
N PRO A 28 14.44 -9.11 -22.11
CA PRO A 28 14.78 -7.71 -21.95
C PRO A 28 13.56 -6.84 -22.27
N ILE A 29 13.15 -6.01 -21.31
CA ILE A 29 12.01 -5.09 -21.44
C ILE A 29 12.56 -3.70 -21.74
N ALA A 30 12.01 -3.05 -22.78
CA ALA A 30 12.33 -1.68 -23.17
C ALA A 30 13.84 -1.41 -23.34
N GLU A 31 14.61 -2.41 -23.75
CA GLU A 31 16.08 -2.33 -23.84
C GLU A 31 16.54 -1.19 -24.73
N ARG A 32 15.96 -1.08 -25.93
CA ARG A 32 16.27 0.01 -26.87
C ARG A 32 15.95 1.39 -26.28
N PHE A 33 14.88 1.47 -25.48
CA PHE A 33 14.43 2.72 -24.88
C PHE A 33 15.41 3.19 -23.79
N PHE A 34 15.82 2.30 -22.87
CA PHE A 34 16.79 2.63 -21.84
C PHE A 34 18.21 2.83 -22.38
N THR A 35 18.63 2.07 -23.39
CA THR A 35 19.98 2.22 -24.00
C THR A 35 20.11 3.49 -24.82
N SER A 36 19.04 3.96 -25.47
CA SER A 36 19.06 5.22 -26.23
C SER A 36 18.93 6.47 -25.36
N SER A 37 18.38 6.34 -24.15
CA SER A 37 18.12 7.46 -23.23
C SER A 37 18.92 7.29 -21.93
N THR A 38 20.20 7.63 -21.95
CA THR A 38 21.13 7.39 -20.83
C THR A 38 20.78 8.11 -19.53
N SER A 39 20.00 9.20 -19.59
CA SER A 39 19.52 9.93 -18.41
C SER A 39 18.20 9.38 -17.84
N LEU A 40 17.57 8.43 -18.51
CA LEU A 40 16.29 7.87 -18.08
C LEU A 40 16.55 6.77 -17.05
N THR A 41 15.89 6.88 -15.90
CA THR A 41 15.97 5.88 -14.83
C THR A 41 14.60 5.27 -14.59
N LEU A 42 14.59 4.00 -14.17
CA LEU A 42 13.38 3.32 -13.70
C LEU A 42 13.15 3.68 -12.23
N LYS A 43 12.00 4.26 -11.91
CA LYS A 43 11.61 4.61 -10.54
C LYS A 43 10.86 3.46 -9.86
N HIS A 44 9.82 2.94 -10.51
CA HIS A 44 8.96 1.87 -9.97
C HIS A 44 8.62 0.86 -11.07
N ALA A 45 8.53 -0.43 -10.72
CA ALA A 45 8.00 -1.46 -11.60
C ALA A 45 7.07 -2.42 -10.85
N ALA A 46 5.91 -2.72 -11.44
CA ALA A 46 4.95 -3.68 -10.89
C ALA A 46 4.27 -4.48 -12.01
N TRP A 47 3.69 -5.62 -11.66
CA TRP A 47 2.88 -6.40 -12.59
C TRP A 47 1.48 -5.80 -12.72
N TYR A 48 0.93 -5.78 -13.93
CA TYR A 48 -0.48 -5.47 -14.14
C TYR A 48 -1.34 -6.60 -13.55
N PRO A 49 -2.35 -6.31 -12.71
CA PRO A 49 -3.07 -7.31 -11.89
C PRO A 49 -4.11 -8.13 -12.69
N CYS A 50 -3.76 -8.61 -13.88
CA CYS A 50 -4.71 -9.26 -14.78
C CYS A 50 -4.54 -10.77 -14.84
N GLU A 51 -5.68 -11.47 -14.83
CA GLU A 51 -5.79 -12.92 -15.03
C GLU A 51 -5.72 -13.32 -16.52
N THR A 52 -5.35 -12.40 -17.42
CA THR A 52 -5.09 -12.76 -18.82
C THR A 52 -3.93 -13.75 -18.93
N VAL A 53 -3.97 -14.60 -19.95
CA VAL A 53 -2.87 -15.52 -20.30
C VAL A 53 -1.54 -14.77 -20.53
N GLU A 54 -1.61 -13.47 -20.86
CA GLU A 54 -0.44 -12.65 -21.16
C GLU A 54 -0.06 -11.72 -20.01
N PRO A 55 1.10 -11.93 -19.37
CA PRO A 55 1.57 -11.05 -18.32
C PRO A 55 2.05 -9.72 -18.91
N HIS A 56 1.72 -8.63 -18.21
CA HIS A 56 2.14 -7.28 -18.55
C HIS A 56 2.90 -6.66 -17.38
N ILE A 57 4.00 -5.99 -17.68
CA ILE A 57 4.79 -5.24 -16.70
C ILE A 57 4.57 -3.75 -16.89
N VAL A 58 4.42 -3.04 -15.79
CA VAL A 58 4.15 -1.60 -15.75
C VAL A 58 5.38 -0.91 -15.16
N LEU A 59 5.88 0.11 -15.86
CA LEU A 59 7.10 0.83 -15.50
C LEU A 59 6.79 2.31 -15.32
N LEU A 60 7.20 2.89 -14.19
CA LEU A 60 7.28 4.32 -13.97
C LEU A 60 8.74 4.76 -14.13
N THR A 61 8.99 5.76 -14.96
CA THR A 61 10.35 6.24 -15.27
C THR A 61 10.53 7.72 -14.93
N SER A 62 11.79 8.18 -14.87
CA SER A 62 12.14 9.55 -14.46
C SER A 62 11.66 10.67 -15.38
N ASP A 63 11.08 10.35 -16.54
CA ASP A 63 10.35 11.29 -17.40
C ASP A 63 8.87 11.42 -17.03
N ASN A 64 8.50 11.05 -15.80
CA ASN A 64 7.16 11.14 -15.23
C ASN A 64 6.09 10.47 -16.12
N THR A 65 6.37 9.25 -16.56
CA THR A 65 5.50 8.51 -17.48
C THR A 65 5.36 7.06 -17.03
N ILE A 66 4.13 6.56 -17.03
CA ILE A 66 3.81 5.15 -16.79
C ILE A 66 3.65 4.42 -18.12
N ARG A 67 4.33 3.28 -18.27
CA ARG A 67 4.36 2.49 -19.51
C ARG A 67 4.05 1.03 -19.24
N PHE A 68 3.12 0.49 -20.01
CA PHE A 68 2.71 -0.91 -19.95
C PHE A 68 3.41 -1.67 -21.07
N TYR A 69 4.07 -2.78 -20.76
CA TYR A 69 4.72 -3.64 -21.74
C TYR A 69 4.17 -5.06 -21.67
N SER A 70 3.78 -5.61 -22.82
CA SER A 70 3.50 -7.04 -22.97
C SER A 70 4.80 -7.79 -23.08
N LEU A 71 4.92 -8.95 -22.42
CA LEU A 71 6.09 -9.82 -22.61
C LEU A 71 6.20 -10.38 -24.04
N LYS A 72 5.13 -10.35 -24.85
CA LYS A 72 5.17 -10.74 -26.26
C LYS A 72 5.87 -9.71 -27.15
N VAL A 73 5.71 -8.43 -26.83
CA VAL A 73 6.30 -7.31 -27.59
C VAL A 73 7.04 -6.41 -26.60
N PRO A 74 8.14 -6.89 -25.99
CA PRO A 74 8.73 -6.27 -24.81
C PRO A 74 9.47 -4.95 -25.11
N GLN A 75 9.60 -4.56 -26.37
CA GLN A 75 10.33 -3.36 -26.80
C GLN A 75 9.42 -2.17 -27.11
N THR A 76 8.11 -2.37 -27.19
CA THR A 76 7.14 -1.33 -27.51
C THR A 76 6.05 -1.34 -26.45
N PRO A 77 5.77 -0.20 -25.80
CA PRO A 77 4.71 -0.17 -24.79
C PRO A 77 3.35 -0.35 -25.46
N VAL A 78 2.48 -1.15 -24.85
CA VAL A 78 1.09 -1.31 -25.26
C VAL A 78 0.23 -0.12 -24.85
N LYS A 79 0.65 0.60 -23.80
CA LYS A 79 -0.02 1.80 -23.27
C LYS A 79 1.01 2.71 -22.62
N VAL A 80 0.83 4.02 -22.78
CA VAL A 80 1.69 5.07 -22.25
C VAL A 80 0.81 6.15 -21.64
N ILE A 81 1.08 6.51 -20.39
CA ILE A 81 0.37 7.55 -19.65
C ILE A 81 1.40 8.58 -19.21
N ALA A 82 1.37 9.75 -19.84
CA ALA A 82 2.19 10.89 -19.43
C ALA A 82 1.51 11.56 -18.23
N LEU A 83 2.27 11.82 -17.17
CA LEU A 83 1.75 12.38 -15.92
C LEU A 83 2.03 13.89 -15.78
N SER A 84 2.78 14.47 -16.71
CA SER A 84 2.96 15.93 -16.82
C SER A 84 1.86 16.52 -17.70
N ASP A 85 1.23 17.60 -17.24
CA ASP A 85 0.22 18.31 -18.03
C ASP A 85 0.80 18.76 -19.37
N THR A 86 0.14 18.38 -20.46
CA THR A 86 0.50 18.79 -21.82
C THR A 86 -0.40 19.90 -22.35
N GLU A 87 -1.35 20.40 -21.55
CA GLU A 87 -2.34 21.39 -22.00
C GLU A 87 -1.81 22.84 -22.01
N GLU A 88 -0.69 23.16 -21.35
CA GLU A 88 -0.11 24.52 -21.35
C GLU A 88 1.17 24.73 -22.18
N GLU A 89 1.72 23.71 -22.85
CA GLU A 89 2.97 23.89 -23.61
C GLU A 89 2.72 24.21 -25.10
N THR A 90 2.14 25.37 -25.41
CA THR A 90 2.35 25.96 -26.75
C THR A 90 3.69 26.66 -26.87
N LEU A 91 4.33 27.14 -25.81
CA LEU A 91 5.64 27.80 -25.91
C LEU A 91 6.34 27.79 -24.55
N THR A 92 7.27 26.86 -24.28
CA THR A 92 8.60 27.15 -23.71
C THR A 92 9.38 25.88 -23.31
N ILE A 93 10.52 25.67 -23.99
CA ILE A 93 11.83 25.23 -23.46
C ILE A 93 11.86 24.03 -22.48
N ARG A 94 12.53 22.94 -22.91
CA ARG A 94 12.98 21.73 -22.17
C ARG A 94 13.86 21.97 -20.90
N LYS A 95 13.70 23.07 -20.17
CA LYS A 95 14.43 23.40 -18.92
C LYS A 95 13.61 23.18 -17.64
N GLY A 96 12.35 22.74 -17.72
CA GLY A 96 11.44 22.58 -16.56
C GLY A 96 11.66 21.35 -15.67
N ARG A 97 12.32 20.28 -16.13
CA ARG A 97 12.39 19.00 -15.39
C ARG A 97 13.10 19.05 -14.04
N ALA A 98 14.09 19.93 -13.89
CA ALA A 98 14.82 20.05 -12.62
C ALA A 98 14.01 20.81 -11.57
N TYR A 99 13.18 21.75 -12.00
CA TYR A 99 12.38 22.60 -11.11
C TYR A 99 11.18 21.85 -10.53
N THR A 100 10.44 21.11 -11.38
CA THR A 100 9.30 20.29 -10.92
C THR A 100 9.74 19.17 -9.97
N ALA A 101 10.91 18.55 -10.23
CA ALA A 101 11.50 17.59 -9.31
C ALA A 101 11.88 18.21 -7.95
N SER A 102 12.36 19.46 -7.93
CA SER A 102 12.65 20.17 -6.67
C SER A 102 11.40 20.58 -5.89
N LEU A 103 10.22 20.61 -6.54
CA LEU A 103 8.94 20.86 -5.91
C LEU A 103 8.20 19.57 -5.52
N GLY A 104 8.79 18.40 -5.76
CA GLY A 104 8.16 17.10 -5.51
C GLY A 104 7.01 16.76 -6.49
N GLU A 105 6.87 17.51 -7.59
CA GLU A 105 5.83 17.33 -8.61
C GLU A 105 6.14 16.16 -9.57
N THR A 106 6.80 15.11 -9.07
CA THR A 106 7.10 13.92 -9.86
C THR A 106 6.60 12.67 -9.17
N ALA A 107 5.99 11.77 -9.94
CA ALA A 107 5.55 10.49 -9.41
C ALA A 107 6.74 9.66 -8.91
N VAL A 108 6.56 9.04 -7.75
CA VAL A 108 7.54 8.17 -7.08
C VAL A 108 7.12 6.72 -7.07
N ALA A 109 5.81 6.47 -6.94
CA ALA A 109 5.27 5.11 -6.82
C ALA A 109 3.84 5.04 -7.36
N PHE A 110 3.38 3.81 -7.63
CA PHE A 110 1.99 3.54 -7.96
C PHE A 110 1.59 2.16 -7.44
N ASP A 111 0.29 1.96 -7.19
CA ASP A 111 -0.25 0.63 -6.92
C ASP A 111 -1.69 0.50 -7.46
N PHE A 112 -2.08 -0.74 -7.76
CA PHE A 112 -3.41 -1.05 -8.26
C PHE A 112 -4.35 -1.44 -7.11
N GLY A 113 -5.58 -0.91 -7.15
CA GLY A 113 -6.69 -1.47 -6.39
C GLY A 113 -7.35 -2.65 -7.10
N LEU A 114 -8.45 -3.13 -6.52
CA LEU A 114 -9.22 -4.25 -7.07
C LEU A 114 -9.98 -3.85 -8.34
N LEU A 115 -10.36 -4.84 -9.16
CA LEU A 115 -11.13 -4.60 -10.37
C LEU A 115 -12.52 -4.06 -10.01
N VAL A 116 -12.88 -2.87 -10.52
CA VAL A 116 -14.15 -2.21 -10.22
C VAL A 116 -14.90 -1.80 -11.49
N PRO A 117 -16.25 -1.71 -11.44
CA PRO A 117 -17.03 -1.01 -12.45
C PRO A 117 -16.65 0.46 -12.44
N VAL A 118 -16.18 0.92 -13.60
CA VAL A 118 -15.77 2.31 -13.81
C VAL A 118 -17.00 3.20 -13.68
N PRO A 119 -16.93 4.29 -12.91
CA PRO A 119 -18.06 5.21 -12.77
C PRO A 119 -18.54 5.72 -14.14
N GLU A 120 -19.86 5.74 -14.36
CA GLU A 120 -20.47 6.12 -15.65
C GLU A 120 -19.99 7.49 -16.15
N ASN A 121 -19.69 8.38 -15.21
CA ASN A 121 -19.25 9.76 -15.45
C ASN A 121 -17.83 9.85 -16.06
N VAL A 122 -16.98 8.83 -15.82
CA VAL A 122 -15.64 8.69 -16.43
C VAL A 122 -15.71 8.15 -17.86
N LEU A 123 -16.75 7.38 -18.18
CA LEU A 123 -16.98 6.80 -19.51
C LEU A 123 -17.65 7.76 -20.50
N GLY A 124 -18.28 8.83 -20.01
CA GLY A 124 -19.16 9.69 -20.80
C GLY A 124 -20.48 8.99 -21.15
N GLN A 125 -21.57 9.77 -21.32
CA GLN A 125 -22.98 9.33 -21.42
C GLN A 125 -23.37 8.41 -22.62
N ARG A 126 -22.53 7.49 -23.09
CA ARG A 126 -22.76 6.75 -24.35
C ARG A 126 -22.62 5.23 -24.32
N ARG A 127 -22.51 4.57 -23.16
CA ARG A 127 -22.44 3.10 -23.12
C ARG A 127 -23.41 2.47 -22.14
N SER A 128 -24.07 1.42 -22.60
CA SER A 128 -25.02 0.58 -21.86
C SER A 128 -24.35 -0.62 -21.17
N GLU A 129 -23.04 -0.81 -21.34
CA GLU A 129 -22.29 -1.93 -20.75
C GLU A 129 -21.34 -1.42 -19.65
N GLU A 130 -21.42 -2.04 -18.48
CA GLU A 130 -20.49 -1.80 -17.37
C GLU A 130 -19.07 -2.15 -17.81
N VAL A 131 -18.18 -1.15 -17.79
CA VAL A 131 -16.77 -1.35 -18.09
C VAL A 131 -16.00 -1.58 -16.80
N LEU A 132 -15.29 -2.70 -16.72
CA LEU A 132 -14.42 -3.02 -15.59
C LEU A 132 -12.99 -2.50 -15.86
N ALA A 133 -12.40 -1.85 -14.85
CA ALA A 133 -11.02 -1.39 -14.89
C ALA A 133 -10.37 -1.46 -13.51
N TYR A 134 -9.04 -1.49 -13.49
CA TYR A 134 -8.28 -1.40 -12.25
C TYR A 134 -8.01 0.07 -11.93
N PRO A 135 -8.36 0.56 -10.72
CA PRO A 135 -7.92 1.87 -10.28
C PRO A 135 -6.40 1.80 -10.05
N LEU A 136 -5.69 2.74 -10.65
CA LEU A 136 -4.25 2.91 -10.52
C LEU A 136 -4.01 4.20 -9.73
N TYR A 137 -3.57 4.05 -8.49
CA TYR A 137 -3.19 5.15 -7.62
C TYR A 137 -1.73 5.50 -7.87
N ILE A 138 -1.45 6.79 -8.05
CA ILE A 138 -0.13 7.30 -8.43
C ILE A 138 0.27 8.35 -7.40
N LEU A 139 1.34 8.06 -6.66
CA LEU A 139 1.86 8.91 -5.59
C LEU A 139 2.99 9.79 -6.14
N TYR A 140 2.93 11.08 -5.83
CA TYR A 140 3.96 12.07 -6.07
C TYR A 140 4.79 12.29 -4.81
N GLU A 141 6.01 12.78 -4.98
CA GLU A 141 6.98 13.00 -3.89
C GLU A 141 6.48 14.04 -2.88
N ASN A 142 5.75 15.06 -3.36
CA ASN A 142 5.08 16.07 -2.54
C ASN A 142 3.86 15.55 -1.74
N GLY A 143 3.58 14.24 -1.78
CA GLY A 143 2.45 13.62 -1.09
C GLY A 143 1.14 13.62 -1.88
N GLU A 144 1.06 14.34 -3.01
CA GLU A 144 -0.15 14.32 -3.85
C GLU A 144 -0.38 12.93 -4.44
N THR A 145 -1.64 12.50 -4.42
CA THR A 145 -2.06 11.23 -5.01
C THR A 145 -3.01 11.49 -6.16
N PHE A 146 -2.80 10.81 -7.28
CA PHE A 146 -3.69 10.84 -8.44
C PHE A 146 -4.27 9.45 -8.70
N LEU A 147 -5.38 9.40 -9.42
CA LEU A 147 -6.10 8.18 -9.77
C LEU A 147 -6.36 8.13 -11.28
N THR A 148 -6.19 6.97 -11.89
CA THR A 148 -6.67 6.70 -13.25
C THR A 148 -7.22 5.28 -13.34
N TYR A 149 -8.12 5.02 -14.28
CA TYR A 149 -8.77 3.72 -14.42
C TYR A 149 -8.20 2.97 -15.62
N ILE A 150 -7.51 1.86 -15.36
CA ILE A 150 -6.78 1.13 -16.40
C ILE A 150 -7.54 -0.12 -16.83
N SER A 151 -7.85 -0.17 -18.13
CA SER A 151 -8.21 -1.40 -18.83
C SER A 151 -7.29 -1.57 -20.04
N LEU A 152 -6.66 -2.75 -20.15
CA LEU A 152 -5.92 -3.16 -21.35
C LEU A 152 -6.80 -3.91 -22.37
N LEU A 153 -7.99 -4.37 -21.97
CA LEU A 153 -8.92 -5.10 -22.84
C LEU A 153 -9.78 -4.13 -23.66
N GLN A 154 -10.07 -2.95 -23.13
CA GLN A 154 -10.91 -1.96 -23.77
C GLN A 154 -10.12 -0.66 -23.97
N SER A 155 -9.86 -0.30 -25.22
CA SER A 155 -9.29 1.00 -25.58
C SER A 155 -10.40 2.05 -25.64
N THR A 156 -10.78 2.63 -24.51
CA THR A 156 -11.61 3.85 -24.50
C THR A 156 -10.71 5.04 -24.23
N GLY A 157 -10.80 6.09 -25.06
CA GLY A 157 -9.98 7.28 -24.90
C GLY A 157 -10.28 8.08 -23.62
N SER A 158 -11.36 7.77 -22.89
CA SER A 158 -11.75 8.46 -21.65
C SER A 158 -11.29 7.78 -20.36
N LEU A 159 -10.93 6.48 -20.41
CA LEU A 159 -10.44 5.73 -19.23
C LEU A 159 -9.09 6.24 -18.71
N ASP A 160 -8.31 6.87 -19.60
CA ASP A 160 -6.91 7.21 -19.36
C ASP A 160 -6.72 8.63 -18.81
N LYS A 161 -7.82 9.31 -18.43
CA LYS A 161 -7.74 10.61 -17.79
C LYS A 161 -7.18 10.45 -16.37
N LEU A 162 -6.27 11.34 -16.01
CA LEU A 162 -5.76 11.47 -14.65
C LEU A 162 -6.78 12.27 -13.82
N LEU A 163 -7.21 11.72 -12.69
CA LEU A 163 -8.06 12.34 -11.69
C LEU A 163 -7.20 12.74 -10.49
N GLY A 164 -7.41 13.94 -9.97
CA GLY A 164 -6.70 14.43 -8.80
C GLY A 164 -6.06 15.81 -9.01
N PRO A 165 -5.26 16.27 -8.03
CA PRO A 165 -4.85 15.54 -6.83
C PRO A 165 -6.05 15.16 -5.95
N LEU A 166 -6.05 13.95 -5.38
CA LEU A 166 -7.12 13.46 -4.51
C LEU A 166 -7.06 14.27 -3.20
N PRO A 167 -8.16 14.94 -2.79
CA PRO A 167 -8.18 15.69 -1.54
C PRO A 167 -7.88 14.78 -0.34
N MET A 168 -7.00 15.22 0.55
CA MET A 168 -6.61 14.46 1.74
C MET A 168 -7.18 15.15 3.00
N HIS A 169 -7.80 14.36 3.88
CA HIS A 169 -8.49 14.83 5.06
C HIS A 169 -7.89 14.23 6.35
N PRO A 170 -7.73 15.04 7.42
CA PRO A 170 -8.10 16.45 7.52
C PRO A 170 -7.20 17.38 6.69
N ALA A 171 -7.78 18.38 6.04
CA ALA A 171 -7.04 19.26 5.16
C ALA A 171 -6.13 20.20 5.97
N ALA A 172 -4.82 19.96 5.94
CA ALA A 172 -3.82 20.90 6.46
C ALA A 172 -2.56 20.88 5.60
N GLU A 173 -1.94 22.06 5.43
CA GLU A 173 -0.77 22.26 4.56
C GLU A 173 0.51 21.59 5.08
N ASP A 174 0.56 21.24 6.36
CA ASP A 174 1.70 20.67 7.08
C ASP A 174 1.49 19.20 7.51
N ASN A 175 0.31 18.62 7.28
CA ASN A 175 -0.04 17.30 7.80
C ASN A 175 0.70 16.12 7.13
N TYR A 176 1.10 16.27 5.87
CA TYR A 176 1.38 15.10 5.00
C TYR A 176 2.79 15.01 4.43
N GLY A 177 3.71 15.88 4.86
CA GLY A 177 5.11 15.87 4.44
C GLY A 177 5.31 16.13 2.94
N TYR A 178 6.58 16.21 2.52
CA TYR A 178 6.99 16.40 1.12
C TYR A 178 8.04 15.34 0.69
N ASP A 179 8.10 14.24 1.44
CA ASP A 179 9.08 13.15 1.31
C ASP A 179 8.37 11.80 1.12
N ALA A 180 7.22 11.80 0.42
CA ALA A 180 6.48 10.58 0.15
C ALA A 180 7.29 9.68 -0.80
N CYS A 181 7.39 8.38 -0.48
CA CYS A 181 8.28 7.46 -1.19
C CYS A 181 7.63 6.16 -1.67
N ALA A 182 6.52 5.71 -1.04
CA ALA A 182 5.83 4.50 -1.44
C ALA A 182 4.32 4.56 -1.19
N VAL A 183 3.56 3.87 -2.05
CA VAL A 183 2.11 3.67 -1.91
C VAL A 183 1.77 2.18 -2.02
N LEU A 184 0.78 1.74 -1.24
CA LEU A 184 0.22 0.39 -1.28
C LEU A 184 -1.30 0.45 -1.17
N CYS A 185 -2.02 -0.15 -2.12
CA CYS A 185 -3.47 -0.34 -2.05
C CYS A 185 -3.78 -1.73 -1.50
N LEU A 186 -4.38 -1.80 -0.31
CA LEU A 186 -4.81 -3.07 0.28
C LEU A 186 -6.04 -3.62 -0.46
N PRO A 187 -6.17 -4.96 -0.59
CA PRO A 187 -7.27 -5.59 -1.31
C PRO A 187 -8.53 -5.69 -0.45
N CYS A 188 -9.11 -4.54 -0.09
CA CYS A 188 -10.31 -4.42 0.75
C CYS A 188 -11.31 -3.42 0.16
N VAL A 189 -12.52 -3.38 0.73
CA VAL A 189 -13.57 -2.45 0.33
C VAL A 189 -14.06 -1.73 1.59
N PRO A 190 -14.02 -0.38 1.66
CA PRO A 190 -13.42 0.53 0.66
C PRO A 190 -11.92 0.31 0.48
N ASN A 191 -11.36 0.83 -0.62
CA ASN A 191 -9.92 0.76 -0.86
C ASN A 191 -9.20 1.49 0.29
N ILE A 192 -8.16 0.86 0.84
CA ILE A 192 -7.29 1.48 1.84
C ILE A 192 -5.92 1.68 1.20
N LEU A 193 -5.49 2.94 1.12
CA LEU A 193 -4.15 3.31 0.69
C LEU A 193 -3.24 3.48 1.89
N VAL A 194 -2.06 2.88 1.82
CA VAL A 194 -0.96 3.13 2.74
C VAL A 194 0.04 4.01 2.00
N ILE A 195 0.28 5.22 2.49
CA ILE A 195 1.28 6.15 1.97
C ILE A 195 2.44 6.19 2.97
N ALA A 196 3.66 5.98 2.50
CA ALA A 196 4.85 5.98 3.33
C ALA A 196 5.80 7.12 2.96
N THR A 197 6.40 7.76 3.96
CA THR A 197 7.41 8.80 3.80
C THR A 197 8.83 8.27 4.04
N GLU A 198 9.84 9.01 3.59
CA GLU A 198 11.25 8.68 3.86
C GLU A 198 11.63 8.82 5.34
N SER A 199 10.87 9.64 6.09
CA SER A 199 11.00 9.88 7.53
C SER A 199 10.47 8.76 8.41
N GLY A 200 9.75 7.77 7.88
CA GLY A 200 9.21 6.68 8.68
C GLY A 200 7.71 6.78 8.96
N MET A 201 7.02 7.80 8.46
CA MET A 201 5.58 7.95 8.66
C MET A 201 4.80 7.08 7.67
N LEU A 202 3.75 6.42 8.18
CA LEU A 202 2.80 5.63 7.41
C LEU A 202 1.40 6.19 7.63
N TYR A 203 0.77 6.69 6.56
CA TYR A 203 -0.61 7.17 6.57
C TYR A 203 -1.53 6.10 6.03
N HIS A 204 -2.53 5.69 6.81
CA HIS A 204 -3.58 4.76 6.37
C HIS A 204 -4.81 5.54 5.96
N CYS A 205 -5.07 5.61 4.67
CA CYS A 205 -6.11 6.42 4.08
C CYS A 205 -7.26 5.54 3.59
N VAL A 206 -8.48 5.84 4.03
CA VAL A 206 -9.70 5.27 3.47
C VAL A 206 -10.10 6.08 2.24
N VAL A 207 -10.23 5.42 1.08
CA VAL A 207 -10.64 6.08 -0.17
C VAL A 207 -12.16 6.06 -0.28
N LEU A 208 -12.77 7.25 -0.36
CA LEU A 208 -14.21 7.42 -0.53
C LEU A 208 -14.48 8.34 -1.74
N ASP A 209 -15.53 8.08 -2.50
CA ASP A 209 -15.90 8.92 -3.66
C ASP A 209 -16.23 10.37 -3.22
N GLY A 210 -16.09 11.39 -4.09
CA GLY A 210 -16.35 12.84 -3.81
C GLY A 210 -17.81 13.32 -4.03
N GLU A 211 -18.32 14.24 -3.21
CA GLU A 211 -19.76 14.59 -3.11
C GLU A 211 -20.42 15.02 -4.43
N GLU A 212 -21.63 14.55 -4.72
CA GLU A 212 -22.52 15.23 -5.67
C GLU A 212 -23.13 16.43 -4.93
N ASP A 213 -22.42 17.55 -4.91
CA ASP A 213 -22.85 18.73 -4.17
C ASP A 213 -23.92 19.49 -4.99
N ASP A 214 -25.21 19.20 -4.73
CA ASP A 214 -26.35 19.81 -5.43
C ASP A 214 -26.44 21.35 -5.26
N GLU A 215 -25.73 21.93 -4.27
CA GLU A 215 -25.84 23.35 -3.90
C GLU A 215 -24.61 24.23 -4.26
N GLN A 216 -23.49 23.66 -4.75
CA GLN A 216 -22.25 24.42 -5.05
C GLN A 216 -21.82 24.48 -6.53
N SER A 217 -22.72 24.10 -7.44
CA SER A 217 -22.46 24.06 -8.90
C SER A 217 -22.05 25.41 -9.56
N GLU A 218 -21.99 26.52 -8.83
CA GLU A 218 -21.58 27.83 -9.38
C GLU A 218 -20.08 28.17 -9.23
N LYS A 219 -19.25 27.35 -8.56
CA LYS A 219 -17.82 27.67 -8.35
C LYS A 219 -16.79 26.78 -9.07
N SER A 220 -17.19 25.64 -9.62
CA SER A 220 -16.29 24.82 -10.44
C SER A 220 -16.54 25.02 -11.93
N TRP A 221 -15.52 25.44 -12.67
CA TRP A 221 -15.57 25.54 -14.14
C TRP A 221 -15.37 24.18 -14.83
N ASP A 222 -15.07 23.09 -14.08
CA ASP A 222 -15.01 21.72 -14.58
C ASP A 222 -16.01 20.83 -13.83
N PRO A 223 -17.15 20.42 -14.42
CA PRO A 223 -18.15 19.52 -13.79
C PRO A 223 -17.61 18.12 -13.44
N ARG A 224 -16.31 17.89 -13.59
CA ARG A 224 -15.58 16.67 -13.22
C ARG A 224 -14.82 16.78 -11.90
N SER A 225 -14.61 17.99 -11.36
CA SER A 225 -13.99 18.17 -10.04
C SER A 225 -14.84 17.57 -8.93
N ASP A 226 -16.16 17.66 -9.08
CA ASP A 226 -17.14 17.40 -8.03
C ASP A 226 -17.18 15.91 -7.64
N LEU A 227 -16.62 15.02 -8.45
CA LEU A 227 -16.70 13.56 -8.26
C LEU A 227 -15.33 12.90 -7.98
N THR A 228 -14.28 13.68 -7.74
CA THR A 228 -12.94 13.15 -7.45
C THR A 228 -12.95 12.47 -6.07
N PRO A 229 -12.50 11.20 -5.95
CA PRO A 229 -12.41 10.55 -4.64
C PRO A 229 -11.49 11.30 -3.68
N SER A 230 -11.79 11.23 -2.40
CA SER A 230 -10.99 11.80 -1.32
C SER A 230 -10.33 10.72 -0.47
N LEU A 231 -9.18 11.06 0.09
CA LEU A 231 -8.39 10.26 1.02
C LEU A 231 -8.69 10.73 2.44
N TYR A 232 -9.29 9.88 3.26
CA TYR A 232 -9.50 10.18 4.68
C TYR A 232 -8.48 9.44 5.52
N VAL A 233 -7.59 10.18 6.18
CA VAL A 233 -6.54 9.60 7.02
C VAL A 233 -7.17 9.06 8.29
N PHE A 234 -7.15 7.74 8.42
CA PHE A 234 -7.68 7.02 9.57
C PHE A 234 -6.68 7.01 10.73
N GLU A 235 -5.43 6.72 10.42
CA GLU A 235 -4.33 6.73 11.39
C GLU A 235 -3.01 7.10 10.70
N CYS A 236 -2.07 7.60 11.51
CA CYS A 236 -0.68 7.82 11.14
C CYS A 236 0.23 7.08 12.12
N VAL A 237 1.28 6.46 11.61
CA VAL A 237 2.18 5.61 12.36
C VAL A 237 3.62 5.99 12.05
N GLU A 238 4.38 6.36 13.08
CA GLU A 238 5.81 6.55 12.96
C GLU A 238 6.55 5.23 13.22
N LEU A 239 7.36 4.79 12.26
CA LEU A 239 8.23 3.64 12.43
C LEU A 239 9.48 4.00 13.23
N GLU A 240 9.83 3.17 14.22
CA GLU A 240 11.10 3.30 14.93
C GLU A 240 12.25 2.76 14.08
N LEU A 241 12.86 3.64 13.26
CA LEU A 241 13.93 3.26 12.33
C LEU A 241 15.27 2.96 13.03
N ALA A 242 15.57 3.58 14.16
CA ALA A 242 16.76 3.31 14.97
C ALA A 242 16.50 3.65 16.45
N LEU A 243 17.10 2.87 17.36
CA LEU A 243 16.99 3.16 18.80
C LEU A 243 17.71 4.46 19.13
N LYS A 244 16.96 5.44 19.67
CA LYS A 244 17.53 6.64 20.27
C LYS A 244 18.01 6.29 21.68
N LEU A 245 19.32 6.18 21.90
CA LEU A 245 19.85 6.08 23.25
C LEU A 245 19.68 7.44 23.93
N ALA A 246 19.16 7.47 25.16
CA ALA A 246 19.15 8.66 25.99
C ALA A 246 20.60 9.04 26.38
N SER A 247 21.34 9.68 25.49
CA SER A 247 22.58 10.35 25.85
C SER A 247 22.23 11.63 26.57
N ARG A 248 22.84 11.82 27.75
CA ARG A 248 22.70 12.99 28.64
C ARG A 248 23.22 14.30 28.05
N ASP A 249 23.69 14.26 26.80
CA ASP A 249 24.15 15.41 26.04
C ASP A 249 23.14 15.64 24.90
N GLU A 250 22.06 16.36 25.23
CA GLU A 250 21.26 17.07 24.23
C GLU A 250 22.17 18.14 23.63
N GLU A 251 22.79 17.86 22.48
CA GLU A 251 23.43 18.79 21.54
C GLU A 251 24.52 18.03 20.74
N ASP A 252 24.12 17.11 19.86
CA ASP A 252 24.97 16.76 18.73
C ASP A 252 24.18 17.05 17.44
N PRO A 253 24.45 18.17 16.73
CA PRO A 253 23.72 18.59 15.53
C PRO A 253 24.00 17.71 14.30
N SER A 254 24.58 16.53 14.49
CA SER A 254 24.79 15.51 13.46
C SER A 254 23.68 14.45 13.42
N GLU A 255 22.47 14.76 13.90
CA GLU A 255 21.25 14.04 13.49
C GLU A 255 21.04 14.30 11.99
N THR A 256 21.86 13.64 11.19
CA THR A 256 21.73 13.63 9.74
C THR A 256 20.38 12.98 9.49
N TYR A 257 19.41 13.74 8.99
CA TYR A 257 18.09 13.25 8.57
C TYR A 257 18.28 11.92 7.86
N PHE A 258 17.96 10.83 8.56
CA PHE A 258 18.18 9.50 8.03
C PHE A 258 17.01 9.21 7.07
N SER A 259 17.11 9.70 5.84
CA SER A 259 16.20 9.34 4.76
C SER A 259 16.34 7.84 4.50
N CYS A 260 15.23 7.11 4.65
CA CYS A 260 15.23 5.67 4.58
C CYS A 260 14.05 5.22 3.70
N PRO A 261 14.20 5.22 2.36
CA PRO A 261 13.10 4.91 1.45
C PRO A 261 12.44 3.57 1.81
N ILE A 262 11.14 3.65 2.14
CA ILE A 262 10.36 2.50 2.57
C ILE A 262 9.86 1.76 1.34
N LYS A 263 9.90 0.43 1.40
CA LYS A 263 9.16 -0.43 0.45
C LYS A 263 8.06 -1.16 1.19
N LEU A 264 6.87 -1.12 0.60
CA LEU A 264 5.67 -1.73 1.15
C LEU A 264 5.37 -3.06 0.46
N HIS A 265 4.97 -4.07 1.23
CA HIS A 265 4.70 -5.42 0.75
C HIS A 265 3.37 -5.94 1.32
N LYS A 266 2.43 -6.35 0.46
CA LYS A 266 1.17 -6.98 0.89
C LYS A 266 1.47 -8.32 1.56
N ASP A 267 0.76 -8.65 2.64
CA ASP A 267 0.76 -10.02 3.15
C ASP A 267 -0.17 -10.90 2.29
N PRO A 268 0.33 -11.95 1.63
CA PRO A 268 -0.50 -12.78 0.74
C PRO A 268 -1.63 -13.55 1.45
N LYS A 269 -1.55 -13.74 2.77
CA LYS A 269 -2.53 -14.52 3.54
C LYS A 269 -3.34 -13.67 4.53
N CYS A 270 -2.97 -12.41 4.75
CA CYS A 270 -3.64 -11.53 5.71
C CYS A 270 -3.90 -10.15 5.08
N PRO A 271 -5.09 -9.91 4.50
CA PRO A 271 -5.42 -8.63 3.85
C PRO A 271 -5.32 -7.41 4.78
N SER A 272 -5.43 -7.63 6.10
CA SER A 272 -5.29 -6.60 7.14
C SER A 272 -3.86 -6.43 7.65
N ARG A 273 -2.86 -7.00 6.97
CA ARG A 273 -1.45 -6.88 7.35
C ARG A 273 -0.59 -6.60 6.12
N TYR A 274 0.41 -5.77 6.30
CA TYR A 274 1.44 -5.51 5.31
C TYR A 274 2.79 -5.35 6.00
N HIS A 275 3.85 -5.32 5.22
CA HIS A 275 5.22 -5.29 5.71
C HIS A 275 5.97 -4.12 5.09
N CYS A 276 6.84 -3.50 5.87
CA CYS A 276 7.72 -2.42 5.45
C CYS A 276 9.15 -2.94 5.48
N THR A 277 9.90 -2.76 4.39
CA THR A 277 11.36 -2.98 4.37
C THR A 277 12.05 -1.66 4.07
N HIS A 278 13.10 -1.37 4.83
CA HIS A 278 13.88 -0.15 4.69
C HIS A 278 15.35 -0.47 5.02
N GLU A 279 16.24 0.52 5.00
CA GLU A 279 17.68 0.28 5.23
C GLU A 279 17.98 -0.26 6.63
N ALA A 280 17.20 0.14 7.62
CA ALA A 280 17.42 -0.18 9.02
C ALA A 280 16.69 -1.44 9.51
N GLY A 281 15.83 -2.05 8.68
CA GLY A 281 15.11 -3.23 9.12
C GLY A 281 13.85 -3.60 8.34
N VAL A 282 13.04 -4.41 9.03
CA VAL A 282 11.74 -4.90 8.59
C VAL A 282 10.72 -4.67 9.70
N HIS A 283 9.61 -4.02 9.34
CA HIS A 283 8.45 -3.87 10.19
C HIS A 283 7.24 -4.61 9.60
N SER A 284 6.39 -5.17 10.46
CA SER A 284 5.07 -5.67 10.09
C SER A 284 4.02 -4.80 10.74
N VAL A 285 3.05 -4.36 9.96
CA VAL A 285 1.95 -3.51 10.43
C VAL A 285 0.64 -4.23 10.18
N GLY A 286 -0.15 -4.40 11.25
CA GLY A 286 -1.47 -4.99 11.15
C GLY A 286 -2.57 -4.03 11.59
N LEU A 287 -3.56 -3.89 10.70
CA LEU A 287 -4.67 -2.96 10.80
C LEU A 287 -5.85 -3.67 11.45
N THR A 288 -5.94 -3.53 12.77
CA THR A 288 -6.95 -4.19 13.62
C THR A 288 -8.36 -3.70 13.31
N TRP A 289 -8.49 -2.44 12.92
CA TRP A 289 -9.75 -1.77 12.62
C TRP A 289 -10.36 -2.20 11.28
N ILE A 290 -9.60 -2.75 10.32
CA ILE A 290 -10.15 -3.17 9.00
C ILE A 290 -11.31 -4.16 9.17
N ASN A 291 -11.17 -5.14 10.06
CA ASN A 291 -12.22 -6.13 10.28
C ASN A 291 -13.49 -5.52 10.89
N LYS A 292 -13.33 -4.47 11.71
CA LYS A 292 -14.45 -3.74 12.28
C LYS A 292 -15.10 -2.82 11.24
N LEU A 293 -14.31 -2.13 10.42
CA LEU A 293 -14.82 -1.34 9.30
C LEU A 293 -15.67 -2.23 8.37
N HIS A 294 -15.19 -3.42 8.03
CA HIS A 294 -15.96 -4.37 7.24
C HIS A 294 -17.24 -4.88 7.94
N LYS A 295 -17.25 -4.99 9.28
CA LYS A 295 -18.44 -5.37 10.03
C LYS A 295 -19.47 -4.25 10.08
N PHE A 296 -19.00 -3.01 10.28
CA PHE A 296 -19.82 -1.82 10.21
C PHE A 296 -20.47 -1.70 8.83
N LEU A 297 -19.70 -1.95 7.78
CA LEU A 297 -20.16 -2.09 6.40
C LEU A 297 -21.02 -3.33 6.12
N GLY A 298 -21.53 -4.01 7.14
CA GLY A 298 -22.45 -5.12 6.96
C GLY A 298 -23.52 -5.18 8.03
N SER A 299 -23.57 -4.19 8.93
CA SER A 299 -24.60 -4.04 9.97
C SER A 299 -25.68 -3.08 9.49
N ASP A 300 -26.94 -3.36 9.81
CA ASP A 300 -28.06 -2.46 9.53
C ASP A 300 -27.98 -1.18 10.41
N GLU A 301 -28.48 -0.07 9.86
CA GLU A 301 -28.44 1.37 10.24
C GLU A 301 -28.68 1.81 11.70
N GLU A 302 -28.78 0.92 12.69
CA GLU A 302 -29.04 1.28 14.10
C GLU A 302 -27.83 1.21 15.05
N ASP A 303 -26.68 0.69 14.61
CA ASP A 303 -25.50 0.50 15.45
C ASP A 303 -24.57 1.73 15.53
N LYS A 304 -25.10 2.86 16.04
CA LYS A 304 -24.27 4.03 16.40
C LYS A 304 -23.17 3.69 17.40
N ASP A 305 -23.39 2.66 18.23
CA ASP A 305 -22.42 2.16 19.19
C ASP A 305 -21.20 1.51 18.49
N SER A 306 -21.40 0.83 17.36
CA SER A 306 -20.31 0.22 16.56
C SER A 306 -19.36 1.26 15.96
N LEU A 307 -19.86 2.45 15.62
CA LEU A 307 -19.06 3.59 15.15
C LEU A 307 -18.14 4.12 16.26
N GLN A 308 -18.71 4.24 17.46
CA GLN A 308 -17.99 4.71 18.64
C GLN A 308 -16.93 3.69 19.07
N GLU A 309 -17.21 2.39 18.92
CA GLU A 309 -16.24 1.30 19.12
C GLU A 309 -15.12 1.22 18.06
N LEU A 310 -15.35 1.71 16.84
CA LEU A 310 -14.31 1.80 15.81
C LEU A 310 -13.37 2.97 16.08
N GLY A 311 -13.92 4.11 16.52
CA GLY A 311 -13.14 5.26 16.99
C GLY A 311 -12.48 5.04 18.35
N ALA A 312 -12.92 4.07 19.15
CA ALA A 312 -12.33 3.75 20.45
C ALA A 312 -11.03 2.93 20.30
N GLU A 313 -9.88 3.62 20.41
CA GLU A 313 -8.53 3.11 20.71
C GLU A 313 -8.11 1.80 20.03
N GLN A 314 -8.48 1.59 18.77
CA GLN A 314 -7.95 0.48 17.98
C GLN A 314 -6.85 0.98 17.07
N LYS A 315 -5.69 1.24 17.68
CA LYS A 315 -4.47 1.50 16.92
C LYS A 315 -4.11 0.24 16.14
N CYS A 316 -3.57 0.40 14.94
CA CYS A 316 -2.76 -0.66 14.37
C CYS A 316 -1.66 -1.07 15.37
N PHE A 317 -1.16 -2.29 15.20
CA PHE A 317 0.06 -2.68 15.90
C PHE A 317 1.19 -2.75 14.89
N VAL A 318 2.37 -2.37 15.35
CA VAL A 318 3.62 -2.39 14.60
C VAL A 318 4.57 -3.34 15.30
N GLU A 319 5.12 -4.29 14.55
CA GLU A 319 6.15 -5.20 15.03
C GLU A 319 7.46 -4.91 14.28
N HIS A 320 8.52 -4.55 15.01
CA HIS A 320 9.87 -4.45 14.46
C HIS A 320 10.49 -5.85 14.39
N ILE A 321 10.22 -6.58 13.30
CA ILE A 321 10.59 -8.00 13.16
C ILE A 321 12.10 -8.20 13.03
N LEU A 322 12.78 -7.28 12.35
CA LEU A 322 14.22 -7.34 12.14
C LEU A 322 14.84 -5.95 12.18
N CYS A 323 15.71 -5.71 13.15
CA CYS A 323 16.54 -4.51 13.21
C CYS A 323 17.94 -4.82 12.65
N THR A 324 18.34 -4.10 11.60
CA THR A 324 19.68 -4.19 11.01
C THR A 324 20.55 -2.96 11.33
N LYS A 325 19.96 -1.94 11.96
CA LYS A 325 20.65 -0.74 12.46
C LYS A 325 20.25 -0.45 13.93
N PRO A 326 20.77 -1.21 14.90
CA PRO A 326 20.34 -1.08 16.29
C PRO A 326 20.83 0.21 16.96
N LEU A 327 21.87 0.85 16.43
CA LEU A 327 22.42 2.10 16.95
C LEU A 327 22.67 3.08 15.80
N PRO A 328 22.54 4.40 16.00
CA PRO A 328 22.82 5.39 14.97
C PRO A 328 24.23 5.31 14.39
N SER A 329 25.21 4.95 15.23
CA SER A 329 26.62 4.82 14.87
C SER A 329 26.98 3.55 14.09
N ARG A 330 26.05 2.58 13.97
CA ARG A 330 26.27 1.36 13.19
C ARG A 330 25.85 1.54 11.74
N GLN A 331 26.63 0.95 10.85
CA GLN A 331 26.26 0.84 9.44
C GLN A 331 25.05 -0.12 9.31
N PRO A 332 23.97 0.28 8.61
CA PRO A 332 22.85 -0.59 8.36
C PRO A 332 23.25 -1.78 7.49
N ALA A 333 22.48 -2.88 7.58
CA ALA A 333 22.47 -3.93 6.57
C ALA A 333 21.14 -3.90 5.81
N PRO A 334 21.02 -3.10 4.72
CA PRO A 334 19.77 -2.92 4.00
C PRO A 334 19.18 -4.21 3.46
N ILE A 335 17.86 -4.28 3.46
CA ILE A 335 17.09 -5.41 2.92
C ILE A 335 17.04 -5.33 1.39
N ARG A 336 17.49 -6.39 0.72
CA ARG A 336 17.51 -6.54 -0.75
C ARG A 336 16.39 -7.42 -1.28
N GLY A 337 16.05 -8.47 -0.52
CA GLY A 337 14.95 -9.37 -0.83
C GLY A 337 14.06 -9.56 0.37
N PHE A 338 12.76 -9.68 0.15
CA PHE A 338 11.77 -9.89 1.19
C PHE A 338 10.62 -10.72 0.63
N TRP A 339 10.14 -11.68 1.41
CA TRP A 339 8.95 -12.45 1.09
C TRP A 339 8.33 -13.09 2.33
N ILE A 340 7.01 -13.29 2.31
CA ILE A 340 6.31 -14.09 3.31
C ILE A 340 6.01 -15.47 2.72
N VAL A 341 6.55 -16.50 3.36
CA VAL A 341 6.21 -17.89 3.07
C VAL A 341 5.29 -18.37 4.17
N SER A 342 4.12 -18.82 3.79
CA SER A 342 3.17 -19.36 4.76
C SER A 342 2.86 -20.82 4.44
N ASP A 343 3.15 -21.69 5.40
CA ASP A 343 2.91 -23.13 5.32
C ASP A 343 1.95 -23.58 6.44
N ILE A 344 1.69 -24.88 6.55
CA ILE A 344 0.91 -25.50 7.64
C ILE A 344 1.43 -25.15 9.04
N LEU A 345 2.71 -24.77 9.16
CA LEU A 345 3.36 -24.40 10.42
C LEU A 345 3.19 -22.92 10.78
N GLY A 346 2.57 -22.11 9.92
CA GLY A 346 2.38 -20.68 10.11
C GLY A 346 3.09 -19.82 9.05
N SER A 347 3.02 -18.51 9.24
CA SER A 347 3.65 -17.54 8.34
C SER A 347 5.08 -17.24 8.79
N THR A 348 6.03 -17.35 7.87
CA THR A 348 7.46 -17.10 8.08
C THR A 348 7.91 -16.01 7.12
N MET A 349 8.50 -14.96 7.68
CA MET A 349 9.21 -13.95 6.93
C MET A 349 10.57 -14.48 6.50
N ILE A 350 10.92 -14.24 5.24
CA ILE A 350 12.24 -14.49 4.66
C ILE A 350 12.76 -13.14 4.16
N CYS A 351 13.98 -12.78 4.55
CA CYS A 351 14.65 -11.61 3.99
C CYS A 351 16.11 -11.91 3.63
N ILE A 352 16.61 -11.15 2.67
CA ILE A 352 17.99 -11.21 2.19
C ILE A 352 18.60 -9.83 2.37
N THR A 353 19.71 -9.75 3.09
CA THR A 353 20.44 -8.49 3.33
C THR A 353 21.34 -8.11 2.14
N ASN A 354 21.95 -6.94 2.18
CA ASN A 354 22.97 -6.50 1.21
C ASN A 354 24.24 -7.36 1.20
N THR A 355 24.50 -8.14 2.25
CA THR A 355 25.60 -9.12 2.33
C THR A 355 25.19 -10.51 1.86
N TYR A 356 23.97 -10.67 1.31
CA TYR A 356 23.37 -11.94 0.90
C TYR A 356 23.15 -12.93 2.06
N GLU A 357 23.07 -12.42 3.29
CA GLU A 357 22.61 -13.22 4.42
C GLU A 357 21.10 -13.49 4.28
N CYS A 358 20.70 -14.76 4.39
CA CYS A 358 19.29 -15.16 4.37
C CYS A 358 18.80 -15.33 5.80
N ILE A 359 17.84 -14.51 6.22
CA ILE A 359 17.28 -14.49 7.56
C ILE A 359 15.82 -14.91 7.49
N THR A 360 15.43 -15.87 8.34
CA THR A 360 14.05 -16.33 8.46
C THR A 360 13.52 -16.08 9.86
N ARG A 361 12.31 -15.50 9.98
CA ARG A 361 11.64 -15.27 11.27
C ARG A 361 10.17 -15.68 11.19
N PRO A 362 9.64 -16.47 12.13
CA PRO A 362 8.20 -16.70 12.21
C PRO A 362 7.49 -15.38 12.52
N LEU A 363 6.34 -15.15 11.89
CA LEU A 363 5.48 -14.00 12.17
C LEU A 363 4.53 -14.32 13.32
N LEU A 364 4.26 -13.32 14.17
CA LEU A 364 3.25 -13.45 15.21
C LEU A 364 1.84 -13.61 14.58
N SER A 365 1.01 -14.41 15.26
CA SER A 365 -0.35 -14.73 14.82
C SER A 365 -1.39 -13.68 15.24
N THR A 366 -0.97 -12.54 15.76
CA THR A 366 -1.82 -11.54 16.42
C THR A 366 -2.96 -10.98 15.54
N VAL A 367 -2.86 -11.13 14.21
CA VAL A 367 -3.88 -10.67 13.23
C VAL A 367 -4.58 -11.80 12.48
N HIS A 368 -4.24 -13.06 12.76
CA HIS A 368 -4.88 -14.14 12.02
C HIS A 368 -6.34 -14.25 12.46
N PRO A 369 -7.31 -14.35 11.53
CA PRO A 369 -8.62 -14.85 11.87
C PRO A 369 -8.45 -16.22 12.54
N ALA A 370 -9.30 -16.53 13.52
CA ALA A 370 -9.23 -17.80 14.25
C ALA A 370 -9.06 -18.96 13.27
N SER A 371 -8.04 -19.80 13.52
CA SER A 371 -7.77 -20.96 12.67
C SER A 371 -9.07 -21.74 12.45
N PRO A 372 -9.41 -22.14 11.21
CA PRO A 372 -10.58 -22.95 11.00
C PRO A 372 -10.49 -24.19 11.89
N PRO A 373 -11.59 -24.59 12.55
CA PRO A 373 -11.58 -25.73 13.43
C PRO A 373 -11.04 -26.96 12.69
N LEU A 374 -10.18 -27.71 13.37
CA LEU A 374 -9.60 -28.94 12.83
C LEU A 374 -10.73 -29.85 12.31
N LEU A 375 -10.48 -30.52 11.19
CA LEU A 375 -11.42 -31.43 10.49
C LEU A 375 -12.08 -32.48 11.41
N CYS A 376 -11.54 -32.68 12.61
CA CYS A 376 -12.04 -33.61 13.62
C CYS A 376 -13.27 -33.11 14.40
N THR A 377 -13.74 -31.86 14.22
CA THR A 377 -14.88 -31.30 14.97
C THR A 377 -16.13 -31.03 14.13
N ARG A 378 -16.13 -31.39 12.84
CA ARG A 378 -17.35 -31.33 12.02
C ARG A 378 -18.02 -32.70 11.99
N GLU A 379 -19.28 -32.76 12.44
CA GLU A 379 -20.21 -33.74 11.89
C GLU A 379 -20.35 -33.44 10.39
N ASP A 380 -19.97 -34.41 9.55
CA ASP A 380 -19.97 -34.30 8.10
C ASP A 380 -21.33 -33.85 7.55
N LYS A 381 -21.40 -32.61 7.07
CA LYS A 381 -22.45 -32.18 6.14
C LYS A 381 -21.98 -31.36 4.94
N ASP A 382 -20.69 -31.06 4.80
CA ASP A 382 -20.18 -30.43 3.58
C ASP A 382 -18.88 -31.07 3.09
N GLY A 383 -18.97 -31.60 1.86
CA GLY A 383 -17.94 -32.41 1.23
C GLY A 383 -16.63 -31.67 0.98
N ALA A 384 -15.53 -32.42 1.11
CA ALA A 384 -14.17 -31.99 0.84
C ALA A 384 -14.05 -31.27 -0.51
N VAL A 385 -13.40 -30.10 -0.49
CA VAL A 385 -13.35 -29.19 -1.62
C VAL A 385 -12.13 -29.46 -2.51
N SER A 386 -12.39 -29.63 -3.81
CA SER A 386 -11.38 -29.82 -4.87
C SER A 386 -10.61 -28.52 -5.18
N PRO A 387 -9.32 -28.59 -5.60
CA PRO A 387 -8.52 -27.43 -6.05
C PRO A 387 -9.16 -26.59 -7.17
N LEU A 388 -10.08 -27.16 -7.95
CA LEU A 388 -10.84 -26.41 -8.96
C LEU A 388 -11.84 -25.41 -8.35
N ARG A 389 -12.20 -25.58 -7.08
CA ARG A 389 -13.06 -24.62 -6.38
C ARG A 389 -12.29 -23.36 -5.96
N ILE A 390 -10.96 -23.39 -5.89
CA ILE A 390 -10.10 -22.19 -5.65
C ILE A 390 -10.19 -21.21 -6.83
N LEU A 391 -10.36 -21.73 -8.06
CA LEU A 391 -10.65 -20.90 -9.25
C LEU A 391 -12.10 -20.42 -9.29
N ALA A 392 -13.05 -21.19 -8.73
CA ALA A 392 -14.42 -20.71 -8.54
C ALA A 392 -14.52 -19.68 -7.40
N GLU A 393 -13.62 -19.75 -6.41
CA GLU A 393 -13.48 -18.78 -5.32
C GLU A 393 -13.02 -17.43 -5.83
N SER A 394 -12.23 -17.32 -6.91
CA SER A 394 -11.90 -15.99 -7.49
C SER A 394 -13.12 -15.34 -8.13
N GLN A 395 -13.97 -16.09 -8.84
CA GLN A 395 -15.25 -15.60 -9.36
C GLN A 395 -16.22 -15.23 -8.23
N HIS A 396 -16.33 -16.07 -7.21
CA HIS A 396 -17.20 -15.81 -6.04
C HIS A 396 -16.66 -14.68 -5.15
N SER A 397 -15.33 -14.48 -5.12
CA SER A 397 -14.63 -13.36 -4.47
C SER A 397 -14.85 -12.07 -5.24
N PHE A 398 -14.81 -12.10 -6.57
CA PHE A 398 -15.14 -10.95 -7.42
C PHE A 398 -16.60 -10.54 -7.26
N GLU A 399 -17.56 -11.49 -7.35
CA GLU A 399 -18.97 -11.16 -7.10
C GLU A 399 -19.20 -10.61 -5.69
N LYS A 400 -18.53 -11.18 -4.68
CA LYS A 400 -18.58 -10.66 -3.31
C LYS A 400 -17.99 -9.25 -3.23
N HIS A 401 -16.88 -8.99 -3.92
CA HIS A 401 -16.26 -7.68 -4.00
C HIS A 401 -17.21 -6.66 -4.63
N ILE A 402 -17.87 -6.99 -5.73
CA ILE A 402 -18.85 -6.12 -6.38
C ILE A 402 -20.05 -5.85 -5.47
N ARG A 403 -20.56 -6.86 -4.75
CA ARG A 403 -21.62 -6.66 -3.74
C ARG A 403 -21.17 -5.71 -2.64
N ASN A 404 -19.97 -5.92 -2.10
CA ASN A 404 -19.40 -5.04 -1.07
C ASN A 404 -19.23 -3.60 -1.59
N LEU A 405 -18.81 -3.44 -2.85
CA LEU A 405 -18.67 -2.12 -3.47
C LEU A 405 -20.03 -1.42 -3.58
N ASN A 406 -21.06 -2.11 -4.04
CA ASN A 406 -22.41 -1.56 -4.14
C ASN A 406 -22.95 -1.18 -2.77
N TYR A 407 -22.75 -2.04 -1.75
CA TYR A 407 -23.12 -1.72 -0.39
C TYR A 407 -22.36 -0.49 0.14
N CYS A 408 -21.05 -0.38 -0.12
CA CYS A 408 -20.28 0.81 0.25
C CYS A 408 -20.79 2.09 -0.45
N ARG A 409 -21.37 1.97 -1.64
CA ARG A 409 -22.01 3.09 -2.34
C ARG A 409 -23.34 3.49 -1.67
N GLU A 410 -24.11 2.53 -1.18
CA GLU A 410 -25.36 2.78 -0.43
C GLU A 410 -25.07 3.47 0.91
N GLU A 411 -24.09 2.97 1.68
CA GLU A 411 -23.67 3.49 2.99
C GLU A 411 -22.70 4.67 2.93
N ARG A 412 -22.54 5.27 1.75
CA ARG A 412 -21.49 6.25 1.48
C ARG A 412 -21.53 7.48 2.40
N LYS A 413 -22.74 7.95 2.73
CA LYS A 413 -22.91 9.09 3.64
C LYS A 413 -22.45 8.77 5.05
N SER A 414 -22.85 7.61 5.57
CA SER A 414 -22.46 7.12 6.90
C SER A 414 -20.94 6.92 6.99
N LEU A 415 -20.34 6.33 5.94
CA LEU A 415 -18.89 6.17 5.81
C LEU A 415 -18.13 7.50 5.81
N ARG A 416 -18.65 8.51 5.09
CA ARG A 416 -18.03 9.82 5.06
C ARG A 416 -18.11 10.50 6.42
N GLU A 417 -19.28 10.56 7.04
CA GLU A 417 -19.45 11.15 8.37
C GLU A 417 -18.53 10.47 9.40
N MET A 418 -18.32 9.16 9.28
CA MET A 418 -17.36 8.42 10.08
C MET A 418 -15.92 8.86 9.80
N ALA A 419 -15.53 8.87 8.54
CA ALA A 419 -14.18 9.17 8.11
C ALA A 419 -13.77 10.61 8.45
N GLU A 420 -14.70 11.55 8.36
CA GLU A 420 -14.53 12.94 8.82
C GLU A 420 -14.31 13.01 10.32
N ARG A 421 -15.14 12.35 11.14
CA ARG A 421 -14.94 12.31 12.60
C ARG A 421 -13.60 11.69 13.00
N LEU A 422 -13.14 10.70 12.25
CA LEU A 422 -11.85 10.06 12.48
C LEU A 422 -10.69 10.97 12.08
N ALA A 423 -10.83 11.68 10.96
CA ALA A 423 -9.90 12.70 10.51
C ALA A 423 -9.78 13.83 11.54
N ASP A 424 -10.90 14.35 12.06
CA ASP A 424 -10.92 15.37 13.12
C ASP A 424 -10.22 14.86 14.39
N LYS A 425 -10.45 13.60 14.75
CA LYS A 425 -9.80 12.97 15.90
C LYS A 425 -8.29 12.82 15.71
N TYR A 426 -7.84 12.53 14.48
CA TYR A 426 -6.43 12.51 14.14
C TYR A 426 -5.80 13.89 14.35
N GLU A 427 -6.46 14.96 13.89
CA GLU A 427 -5.99 16.34 14.09
C GLU A 427 -5.87 16.67 15.58
N GLU A 428 -6.91 16.37 16.37
CA GLU A 428 -6.89 16.59 17.82
C GLU A 428 -5.77 15.80 18.52
N ALA A 429 -5.49 14.57 18.06
CA ALA A 429 -4.41 13.75 18.60
C ALA A 429 -3.03 14.29 18.24
N LYS A 430 -2.87 14.84 17.02
CA LYS A 430 -1.63 15.48 16.56
C LYS A 430 -1.36 16.75 17.37
N GLU A 431 -2.34 17.65 17.51
CA GLU A 431 -2.22 18.88 18.32
C GLU A 431 -1.81 18.56 19.76
N LYS A 432 -2.46 17.57 20.39
CA LYS A 432 -2.09 17.13 21.74
C LYS A 432 -0.66 16.59 21.82
N GLN A 433 -0.22 15.85 20.82
CA GLN A 433 1.14 15.31 20.78
C GLN A 433 2.18 16.43 20.64
N GLU A 434 1.89 17.45 19.82
CA GLU A 434 2.72 18.65 19.69
C GLU A 434 2.76 19.46 20.99
N ASP A 435 1.62 19.64 21.66
CA ASP A 435 1.55 20.31 22.95
C ASP A 435 2.38 19.59 24.03
N ILE A 436 2.31 18.26 24.08
CA ILE A 436 3.13 17.44 25.00
C ILE A 436 4.62 17.56 24.66
N MET A 437 4.96 17.56 23.36
CA MET A 437 6.33 17.74 22.91
C MET A 437 6.87 19.13 23.30
N ASN A 438 6.03 20.16 23.21
CA ASN A 438 6.37 21.53 23.56
C ASN A 438 6.35 21.80 25.08
N SER A 439 5.57 21.04 25.87
CA SER A 439 5.50 21.22 27.33
C SER A 439 6.71 20.68 28.09
N GLY A 440 7.61 19.95 27.41
CA GLY A 440 8.81 19.37 28.02
C GLY A 440 8.52 18.21 28.97
N ASP A 441 7.30 17.66 28.98
CA ASP A 441 6.91 16.51 29.82
C ASP A 441 7.41 15.17 29.25
N PHE A 442 8.69 15.11 28.87
CA PHE A 442 9.37 13.89 28.43
C PHE A 442 9.44 12.82 29.55
N SER A 443 9.17 13.22 30.80
CA SER A 443 9.31 12.36 31.98
C SER A 443 8.13 11.41 32.24
N VAL A 444 6.95 11.64 31.64
CA VAL A 444 5.73 10.88 32.01
C VAL A 444 5.39 9.77 31.02
N LEU A 445 5.77 9.90 29.74
CA LEU A 445 5.52 8.84 28.74
C LEU A 445 6.46 7.64 28.87
N PHE A 446 7.67 7.83 29.44
CA PHE A 446 8.60 6.74 29.72
C PHE A 446 8.11 5.75 30.77
N GLN A 447 7.12 6.12 31.59
CA GLN A 447 6.66 5.30 32.70
C GLN A 447 5.38 4.49 32.39
N VAL A 448 4.64 4.85 31.33
CA VAL A 448 3.41 4.13 30.94
C VAL A 448 3.67 3.01 29.92
N GLN A 449 4.76 3.05 29.16
CA GLN A 449 5.14 1.96 28.23
C GLN A 449 5.91 0.80 28.88
N THR A 450 6.31 0.88 30.15
CA THR A 450 7.09 -0.16 30.85
C THR A 450 6.31 -1.03 31.85
N GLU A 451 5.00 -0.82 32.05
CA GLU A 451 4.21 -1.63 33.01
C GLU A 451 3.47 -2.84 32.41
N SER A 452 3.72 -3.21 31.14
CA SER A 452 3.18 -4.45 30.54
C SER A 452 4.21 -5.59 30.37
N ALA A 453 5.41 -5.47 30.96
CA ALA A 453 6.33 -6.59 31.11
C ALA A 453 5.99 -7.40 32.37
N CYS A 454 5.30 -8.54 32.21
CA CYS A 454 5.20 -9.53 33.28
C CYS A 454 6.61 -9.99 33.73
N PRO A 455 6.88 -10.07 35.04
CA PRO A 455 8.17 -10.53 35.55
C PRO A 455 8.26 -12.06 35.46
N LEU A 456 9.19 -12.57 34.66
CA LEU A 456 9.65 -13.96 34.72
C LEU A 456 10.97 -13.98 35.51
N GLU A 457 10.86 -13.90 36.83
CA GLU A 457 11.91 -14.35 37.74
C GLU A 457 11.39 -15.51 38.59
N THR A 458 12.29 -16.47 38.83
CA THR A 458 12.23 -17.61 39.77
C THR A 458 11.73 -18.95 39.21
N LEU A 459 12.67 -19.80 38.79
CA LEU A 459 12.83 -21.20 39.25
C LEU A 459 14.02 -21.87 38.53
N CYS A 460 15.22 -21.68 39.08
CA CYS A 460 16.36 -22.59 38.90
C CYS A 460 17.07 -22.73 40.24
N GLU A 461 16.50 -23.52 41.14
CA GLU A 461 17.22 -24.21 42.20
C GLU A 461 16.65 -25.62 42.29
N THR A 462 17.43 -26.60 41.80
CA THR A 462 17.64 -27.97 42.33
C THR A 462 18.14 -28.89 41.21
N GLY A 463 19.39 -29.36 41.34
CA GLY A 463 20.01 -30.35 40.46
C GLY A 463 21.47 -30.08 40.19
#